data_AF-A0A6C0E492-F1
#
_entry.id   AF-A0A6C0E492-F1
#
_cell.length_a   1.000
_cell.length_b   1.000
_cell.length_c   1.000
_cell.angle_alpha   90.00
_cell.angle_beta   90.00
_cell.angle_gamma   90.00
#
_symmetry.space_group_name_H-M   'P 1'
#
loop_
_entity.id
_entity.type
_entity.pdbx_description
1 polymer ?
#
loop_
_entity_poly.entity_id
_entity_poly.type
_entity_poly.pdbx_seq_one_letter_code
_entity_poly.pdbx_strand_id
1 'polypeptide(L)'
;MTKYFIEDNIDFYKILQQSLTETTEYSVQEQLCLISTVPLTEHYVRMDCGHAFNYIPLYNEIIKQKFRLKYNTTYVLQCPYCRAKHSNLLPYYPELNVNLVYGVNTDDIFYKMVIDKRTSKLVYENTLHYFLNGQCCYNYTHLDSDLEMHITPCENTCVIVHAETSKMYCVLHIQEAKKLYRIQEKAKEKDAKQKKKAEEKQKIKEEKLKLKEDTKKINMQHNRCGYMLTTGPNKGTQCKNKQLENSLCKTHLSKGSNTENKI
;
A
#
# COMPACT_ATOMS: atom_id res chain seq x y z
N MET A 1 17.85 -43.27 -35.69
CA MET A 1 18.46 -43.30 -34.35
C MET A 1 19.88 -43.81 -34.49
N THR A 2 20.87 -43.00 -34.11
CA THR A 2 22.28 -43.36 -34.18
C THR A 2 22.60 -44.44 -33.15
N LYS A 3 23.22 -45.54 -33.60
CA LYS A 3 23.65 -46.67 -32.77
C LYS A 3 24.98 -46.28 -32.12
N TYR A 4 24.98 -45.92 -30.84
CA TYR A 4 26.22 -45.64 -30.12
C TYR A 4 26.84 -46.96 -29.66
N PHE A 5 28.08 -47.23 -30.10
CA PHE A 5 28.90 -48.31 -29.56
C PHE A 5 29.70 -47.74 -28.38
N ILE A 6 29.44 -48.25 -27.18
CA ILE A 6 30.27 -47.99 -26.01
C ILE A 6 31.49 -48.92 -26.12
N GLU A 7 32.69 -48.40 -25.84
CA GLU A 7 33.92 -49.19 -25.74
C GLU A 7 33.64 -50.38 -24.81
N ASP A 8 33.96 -51.62 -25.25
CA ASP A 8 33.63 -52.93 -24.64
C ASP A 8 32.45 -53.73 -25.22
N ASN A 9 31.89 -53.33 -26.37
CA ASN A 9 30.93 -54.18 -27.13
C ASN A 9 29.64 -54.49 -26.34
N ILE A 10 29.32 -53.65 -25.35
CA ILE A 10 28.12 -53.74 -24.53
C ILE A 10 26.98 -53.01 -25.26
N ASP A 11 26.03 -53.77 -25.79
CA ASP A 11 24.80 -53.21 -26.37
C ASP A 11 23.86 -52.76 -25.23
N PHE A 12 24.00 -51.50 -24.83
CA PHE A 12 23.19 -50.87 -23.77
C PHE A 12 21.69 -51.10 -23.96
N TYR A 13 21.20 -51.04 -25.20
CA TYR A 13 19.77 -51.23 -25.49
C TYR A 13 19.33 -52.68 -25.29
N LYS A 14 20.22 -53.65 -25.53
CA LYS A 14 19.96 -55.06 -25.27
C LYS A 14 19.89 -55.37 -23.77
N ILE A 15 20.78 -54.78 -22.96
CA ILE A 15 20.74 -54.91 -21.50
C ILE A 15 19.49 -54.24 -20.94
N LEU A 16 19.16 -53.04 -21.43
CA LEU A 16 17.94 -52.35 -21.04
C LEU A 16 16.69 -53.20 -21.36
N GLN A 17 16.62 -53.79 -22.55
CA GLN A 17 15.51 -54.69 -22.92
C GLN A 17 15.47 -55.93 -22.02
N GLN A 18 16.61 -56.57 -21.74
CA GLN A 18 16.65 -57.72 -20.83
C GLN A 18 16.12 -57.37 -19.43
N SER A 19 16.50 -56.22 -18.88
CA SER A 19 15.98 -55.73 -17.59
C SER A 19 14.47 -55.42 -17.59
N LEU A 20 13.90 -55.10 -18.76
CA LEU A 20 12.47 -54.87 -18.93
C LEU A 20 11.68 -56.16 -19.15
N THR A 21 12.33 -57.21 -19.70
CA THR A 21 11.70 -58.51 -20.00
C THR A 21 11.86 -59.55 -18.91
N GLU A 22 12.80 -59.38 -17.97
CA GLU A 22 12.87 -60.17 -16.73
C GLU A 22 11.79 -59.70 -15.75
N THR A 23 10.54 -59.90 -16.15
CA THR A 23 9.37 -59.58 -15.35
C THR A 23 8.98 -60.75 -14.47
N THR A 24 9.39 -60.68 -13.21
CA THR A 24 8.54 -61.17 -12.14
C THR A 24 7.26 -60.32 -12.14
N GLU A 25 6.16 -60.96 -12.56
CA GLU A 25 4.76 -60.60 -12.27
C GLU A 25 4.34 -59.15 -12.62
N TYR A 26 3.96 -58.98 -13.89
CA TYR A 26 3.18 -57.85 -14.40
C TYR A 26 1.81 -57.74 -13.70
N SER A 27 1.73 -56.88 -12.66
CA SER A 27 0.52 -56.09 -12.30
C SER A 27 0.79 -54.99 -11.26
N VAL A 28 1.99 -54.92 -10.68
CA VAL A 28 2.26 -54.10 -9.48
C VAL A 28 2.37 -52.59 -9.76
N GLN A 29 2.73 -52.15 -10.98
CA GLN A 29 2.96 -50.73 -11.27
C GLN A 29 1.72 -49.84 -11.15
N GLU A 30 0.52 -50.36 -11.42
CA GLU A 30 -0.73 -49.59 -11.26
C GLU A 30 -1.10 -49.31 -9.79
N GLN A 31 -0.44 -50.00 -8.87
CA GLN A 31 -0.65 -49.88 -7.43
C GLN A 31 0.53 -49.24 -6.72
N LEU A 32 1.45 -48.56 -7.42
CA LEU A 32 2.54 -47.83 -6.77
C LEU A 32 2.30 -46.32 -6.77
N CYS A 33 2.66 -45.68 -5.66
CA CYS A 33 2.74 -44.24 -5.54
C CYS A 33 3.90 -43.70 -6.41
N LEU A 34 3.60 -42.79 -7.33
CA LEU A 34 4.61 -42.23 -8.26
C LEU A 34 5.63 -41.28 -7.60
N ILE A 35 5.46 -40.93 -6.32
CA ILE A 35 6.43 -40.10 -5.56
C ILE A 35 7.36 -40.98 -4.73
N SER A 36 6.80 -41.92 -3.97
CA SER A 36 7.56 -42.72 -3.00
C SER A 36 7.93 -44.12 -3.52
N THR A 37 7.43 -44.52 -4.69
CA THR A 37 7.61 -45.84 -5.30
C THR A 37 7.22 -47.01 -4.38
N VAL A 38 6.30 -46.77 -3.44
CA VAL A 38 5.73 -47.79 -2.54
C VAL A 38 4.27 -48.06 -2.91
N PRO A 39 3.68 -49.19 -2.49
CA PRO A 39 2.28 -49.49 -2.73
C PRO A 39 1.32 -48.37 -2.31
N LEU A 40 0.23 -48.22 -3.06
CA LEU A 40 -0.84 -47.29 -2.77
C LEU A 40 -1.56 -47.71 -1.48
N THR A 41 -1.67 -46.76 -0.54
CA THR A 41 -2.37 -46.95 0.73
C THR A 41 -3.87 -46.73 0.57
N GLU A 42 -4.67 -47.05 1.58
CA GLU A 42 -6.12 -46.78 1.59
C GLU A 42 -6.48 -45.33 1.22
N HIS A 43 -5.76 -44.34 1.78
CA HIS A 43 -5.99 -42.92 1.53
C HIS A 43 -5.24 -42.39 0.29
N TYR A 44 -4.98 -43.21 -0.73
CA TYR A 44 -4.35 -42.71 -1.94
C TYR A 44 -5.25 -41.69 -2.66
N VAL A 45 -4.62 -40.77 -3.39
CA VAL A 45 -5.30 -39.75 -4.18
C VAL A 45 -4.95 -39.95 -5.64
N ARG A 46 -5.98 -40.06 -6.48
CA ARG A 46 -5.85 -40.00 -7.94
C ARG A 46 -6.25 -38.61 -8.41
N MET A 47 -5.31 -37.90 -9.03
CA MET A 47 -5.57 -36.56 -9.59
C MET A 47 -6.33 -36.68 -10.93
N ASP A 48 -6.95 -35.60 -11.41
CA ASP A 48 -7.71 -35.61 -12.67
C ASP A 48 -6.85 -35.95 -13.91
N CYS A 49 -5.52 -35.81 -13.79
CA CYS A 49 -4.56 -36.19 -14.83
C CYS A 49 -4.26 -37.70 -14.84
N GLY A 50 -4.93 -38.50 -14.00
CA GLY A 50 -4.80 -39.95 -13.92
C GLY A 50 -3.71 -40.47 -13.00
N HIS A 51 -2.77 -39.62 -12.57
CA HIS A 51 -1.67 -40.02 -11.69
C HIS A 51 -2.14 -40.25 -10.25
N ALA A 52 -1.67 -41.34 -9.65
CA ALA A 52 -2.01 -41.75 -8.29
C ALA A 52 -0.81 -41.62 -7.34
N PHE A 53 -1.09 -41.14 -6.14
CA PHE A 53 -0.09 -40.90 -5.11
C PHE A 53 -0.64 -41.26 -3.74
N ASN A 54 0.23 -41.69 -2.83
CA ASN A 54 -0.10 -41.73 -1.42
C ASN A 54 -0.28 -40.32 -0.87
N TYR A 55 -1.25 -40.16 0.03
CA TYR A 55 -1.64 -38.86 0.55
C TYR A 55 -0.47 -38.07 1.14
N ILE A 56 0.28 -38.67 2.07
CA ILE A 56 1.33 -37.97 2.81
C ILE A 56 2.45 -37.48 1.87
N PRO A 57 3.02 -38.31 0.97
CA PRO A 57 3.96 -37.84 -0.04
C PRO A 57 3.41 -36.71 -0.92
N LEU A 58 2.17 -36.84 -1.40
CA LEU A 58 1.52 -35.83 -2.26
C LEU A 58 1.31 -34.51 -1.52
N TYR A 59 0.76 -34.56 -0.30
CA TYR A 59 0.53 -33.40 0.56
C TYR A 59 1.83 -32.64 0.81
N ASN A 60 2.90 -33.35 1.22
CA ASN A 60 4.20 -32.74 1.48
C ASN A 60 4.80 -32.08 0.25
N GLU A 61 4.64 -32.69 -0.92
CA GLU A 61 5.12 -32.16 -2.18
C GLU A 61 4.36 -30.89 -2.60
N ILE A 62 3.03 -30.88 -2.46
CA ILE A 62 2.21 -29.69 -2.72
C ILE A 62 2.57 -28.54 -1.78
N ILE A 63 2.79 -28.81 -0.49
CA ILE A 63 3.24 -27.79 0.48
C ILE A 63 4.58 -27.19 0.04
N LYS A 64 5.54 -28.02 -0.38
CA LYS A 64 6.83 -27.51 -0.90
C LYS A 64 6.64 -26.63 -2.14
N GLN A 65 5.81 -27.07 -3.09
CA GLN A 65 5.55 -26.33 -4.32
C GLN A 65 4.93 -24.95 -4.07
N LYS A 66 3.94 -24.87 -3.17
CA LYS A 66 3.26 -23.60 -2.85
C LYS A 66 4.14 -22.63 -2.08
N PHE A 67 4.85 -23.10 -1.06
CA PHE A 67 5.48 -22.20 -0.09
C PHE A 67 6.98 -22.02 -0.30
N ARG A 68 7.73 -23.04 -0.75
CA ARG A 68 9.20 -22.93 -0.87
C ARG A 68 9.66 -22.41 -2.22
N LEU A 69 8.93 -22.73 -3.29
CA LEU A 69 9.40 -22.44 -4.65
C LEU A 69 8.96 -21.08 -5.22
N LYS A 70 8.21 -20.24 -4.48
CA LYS A 70 7.72 -18.91 -4.94
C LYS A 70 6.88 -18.90 -6.24
N TYR A 71 6.63 -20.04 -6.87
CA TYR A 71 6.01 -20.09 -8.21
C TYR A 71 4.48 -20.21 -8.19
N ASN A 72 3.83 -20.44 -7.04
CA ASN A 72 2.41 -20.76 -7.04
C ASN A 72 1.62 -20.11 -5.89
N THR A 73 1.12 -18.91 -6.15
CA THR A 73 0.18 -18.18 -5.29
C THR A 73 -1.29 -18.53 -5.56
N THR A 74 -1.55 -19.46 -6.49
CA THR A 74 -2.91 -19.79 -6.93
C THR A 74 -3.49 -20.96 -6.13
N TYR A 75 -4.83 -21.01 -6.02
CA TYR A 75 -5.61 -22.14 -5.46
C TYR A 75 -5.47 -23.44 -6.26
N VAL A 76 -4.58 -23.46 -7.25
CA VAL A 76 -4.38 -24.56 -8.17
C VAL A 76 -3.31 -25.48 -7.60
N LEU A 77 -3.63 -26.77 -7.51
CA LEU A 77 -2.69 -27.84 -7.25
C LEU A 77 -1.98 -28.20 -8.55
N GLN A 78 -0.69 -28.53 -8.46
CA GLN A 78 0.10 -28.98 -9.59
C GLN A 78 0.51 -30.43 -9.36
N CYS A 79 0.24 -31.29 -10.34
CA CYS A 79 0.63 -32.69 -10.27
C CYS A 79 2.16 -32.80 -10.20
N PRO A 80 2.73 -33.50 -9.20
CA PRO A 80 4.19 -33.65 -9.09
C PRO A 80 4.84 -34.39 -10.26
N TYR A 81 4.08 -35.28 -10.92
CA TYR A 81 4.59 -36.11 -12.01
C TYR A 81 4.51 -35.38 -13.36
N CYS A 82 3.30 -35.02 -13.82
CA CYS A 82 3.10 -34.45 -15.15
C CYS A 82 2.95 -32.92 -15.18
N ARG A 83 2.98 -32.25 -14.02
CA ARG A 83 2.82 -30.79 -13.89
C ARG A 83 1.46 -30.23 -14.35
N ALA A 84 0.47 -31.07 -14.62
CA ALA A 84 -0.90 -30.65 -14.88
C ALA A 84 -1.46 -29.86 -13.69
N LYS A 85 -2.30 -28.87 -14.00
CA LYS A 85 -2.91 -27.95 -13.03
C LYS A 85 -4.33 -28.40 -12.71
N HIS A 86 -4.68 -28.44 -11.43
CA HIS A 86 -5.95 -28.92 -10.89
C HIS A 86 -6.53 -27.89 -9.94
N SER A 87 -7.83 -27.61 -10.04
CA SER A 87 -8.52 -26.67 -9.14
C SER A 87 -9.09 -27.33 -7.88
N ASN A 88 -9.13 -28.66 -7.85
CA ASN A 88 -9.68 -29.43 -6.74
C ASN A 88 -8.71 -29.42 -5.56
N LEU A 89 -9.26 -29.38 -4.34
CA LEU A 89 -8.50 -29.55 -3.11
C LEU A 89 -8.24 -31.04 -2.86
N LEU A 90 -7.19 -31.35 -2.10
CA LEU A 90 -7.01 -32.67 -1.53
C LEU A 90 -8.12 -32.94 -0.50
N PRO A 91 -8.62 -34.18 -0.39
CA PRO A 91 -9.47 -34.58 0.72
C PRO A 91 -8.76 -34.36 2.07
N TYR A 92 -9.52 -34.24 3.15
CA TYR A 92 -8.97 -34.17 4.50
C TYR A 92 -9.30 -35.45 5.28
N TYR A 93 -8.28 -36.06 5.87
CA TYR A 93 -8.36 -37.29 6.63
C TYR A 93 -7.82 -37.03 8.05
N PRO A 94 -8.69 -36.87 9.07
CA PRO A 94 -8.27 -36.61 10.45
C PRO A 94 -7.26 -37.64 11.00
N GLU A 95 -7.41 -38.90 10.60
CA GLU A 95 -6.59 -40.05 11.00
C GLU A 95 -5.12 -39.95 10.55
N LEU A 96 -4.83 -39.17 9.49
CA LEU A 96 -3.47 -38.97 9.00
C LEU A 96 -2.69 -37.90 9.79
N ASN A 97 -3.33 -37.22 10.74
CA ASN A 97 -2.75 -36.18 11.60
C ASN A 97 -1.98 -35.10 10.79
N VAL A 98 -2.55 -34.73 9.65
CA VAL A 98 -2.01 -33.66 8.79
C VAL A 98 -2.67 -32.33 9.12
N ASN A 99 -1.93 -31.25 8.93
CA ASN A 99 -2.45 -29.90 9.14
C ASN A 99 -3.44 -29.52 8.04
N LEU A 100 -4.53 -28.85 8.42
CA LEU A 100 -5.37 -28.11 7.49
C LEU A 100 -4.58 -26.92 6.95
N VAL A 101 -4.56 -26.76 5.63
CA VAL A 101 -3.84 -25.70 4.93
C VAL A 101 -4.72 -25.16 3.81
N TYR A 102 -4.99 -23.86 3.90
CA TYR A 102 -5.81 -23.15 2.93
C TYR A 102 -5.27 -23.30 1.50
N GLY A 103 -6.14 -23.69 0.58
CA GLY A 103 -5.82 -23.94 -0.82
C GLY A 103 -5.05 -25.24 -1.07
N VAL A 104 -4.96 -26.13 -0.07
CA VAL A 104 -4.41 -27.50 -0.20
C VAL A 104 -5.48 -28.53 0.12
N ASN A 105 -5.98 -28.56 1.36
CA ASN A 105 -6.98 -29.52 1.84
C ASN A 105 -8.17 -28.83 2.54
N THR A 106 -8.25 -27.51 2.47
CA THR A 106 -9.39 -26.71 2.92
C THR A 106 -9.47 -25.39 2.14
N ASP A 107 -10.67 -24.86 2.00
CA ASP A 107 -11.00 -23.53 1.48
C ASP A 107 -11.28 -22.51 2.60
N ASP A 108 -11.04 -22.88 3.86
CA ASP A 108 -11.15 -21.95 4.98
C ASP A 108 -9.87 -21.11 5.13
N ILE A 109 -10.03 -19.80 4.96
CA ILE A 109 -8.95 -18.81 5.05
C ILE A 109 -8.30 -18.75 6.43
N PHE A 110 -8.94 -19.25 7.49
CA PHE A 110 -8.37 -19.33 8.83
C PHE A 110 -7.10 -20.19 8.86
N TYR A 111 -7.01 -21.20 8.00
CA TYR A 111 -5.86 -22.11 7.88
C TYR A 111 -4.82 -21.63 6.85
N LYS A 112 -4.84 -20.33 6.51
CA LYS A 112 -3.84 -19.76 5.61
C LYS A 112 -2.47 -19.76 6.27
N MET A 113 -1.50 -20.40 5.62
CA MET A 113 -0.11 -20.43 6.06
C MET A 113 0.73 -19.39 5.32
N VAL A 114 1.74 -18.86 6.01
CA VAL A 114 2.73 -17.93 5.48
C VAL A 114 4.11 -18.25 6.01
N ILE A 115 5.16 -17.82 5.31
CA ILE A 115 6.53 -17.92 5.81
C ILE A 115 6.76 -16.77 6.78
N ASP A 116 7.04 -17.08 8.04
CA ASP A 116 7.51 -16.11 9.01
C ASP A 116 8.89 -15.60 8.60
N LYS A 117 9.01 -14.29 8.35
CA LYS A 117 10.25 -13.65 7.93
C LYS A 117 11.36 -13.73 8.99
N ARG A 118 11.01 -13.91 10.27
CA ARG A 118 11.97 -13.97 11.38
C ARG A 118 12.58 -15.35 11.50
N THR A 119 11.74 -16.39 11.46
CA THR A 119 12.18 -17.77 11.67
C THR A 119 12.40 -18.56 10.39
N SER A 120 11.99 -18.02 9.23
CA SER A 120 11.90 -18.73 7.95
C SER A 120 11.07 -20.02 7.99
N LYS A 121 10.20 -20.16 9.01
CA LYS A 121 9.32 -21.32 9.17
C LYS A 121 7.93 -21.01 8.61
N LEU A 122 7.23 -22.07 8.19
CA LEU A 122 5.84 -21.98 7.78
C LEU A 122 4.96 -21.93 9.04
N VAL A 123 4.16 -20.88 9.19
CA VAL A 123 3.27 -20.66 10.32
C VAL A 123 1.89 -20.27 9.81
N TYR A 124 0.84 -20.43 10.62
CA TYR A 124 -0.46 -19.91 10.25
C TYR A 124 -0.45 -18.38 10.30
N GLU A 125 -1.09 -17.71 9.34
CA GLU A 125 -1.14 -16.26 9.24
C GLU A 125 -1.83 -15.64 10.46
N ASN A 126 -2.82 -16.35 11.02
CA ASN A 126 -3.47 -15.97 12.27
C ASN A 126 -2.49 -16.07 13.46
N THR A 127 -1.58 -17.05 13.52
CA THR A 127 -0.57 -17.16 14.59
C THR A 127 0.50 -16.08 14.57
N LEU A 128 0.67 -15.35 13.46
CA LEU A 128 1.52 -14.16 13.42
C LEU A 128 0.89 -12.93 14.09
N HIS A 129 -0.42 -12.96 14.30
CA HIS A 129 -1.12 -11.92 15.03
C HIS A 129 -1.29 -12.45 16.45
N TYR A 130 -0.48 -11.95 17.39
CA TYR A 130 -0.66 -12.24 18.81
C TYR A 130 -2.05 -11.75 19.22
N PHE A 131 -3.02 -12.64 19.21
CA PHE A 131 -4.33 -12.35 19.73
C PHE A 131 -4.20 -12.16 21.23
N LEU A 132 -4.51 -10.95 21.67
CA LEU A 132 -4.59 -10.62 23.08
C LEU A 132 -6.03 -10.85 23.52
N ASN A 133 -6.19 -11.34 24.75
CA ASN A 133 -7.48 -11.22 25.44
C ASN A 133 -7.65 -9.75 25.84
N GLY A 134 -8.62 -9.08 25.25
CA GLY A 134 -8.89 -7.66 25.47
C GLY A 134 -10.15 -7.21 24.73
N GLN A 135 -10.72 -6.07 25.10
CA GLN A 135 -11.94 -5.57 24.44
C GLN A 135 -11.63 -4.86 23.13
N CYS A 136 -12.44 -5.16 22.11
CA CYS A 136 -12.36 -4.50 20.81
C CYS A 136 -12.77 -3.02 20.93
N CYS A 137 -11.94 -2.11 20.44
CA CYS A 137 -12.20 -0.66 20.43
C CYS A 137 -13.18 -0.21 19.32
N TYR A 138 -13.86 -1.15 18.65
CA TYR A 138 -14.85 -0.83 17.63
C TYR A 138 -16.23 -0.63 18.26
N ASN A 139 -16.94 0.40 17.82
CA ASN A 139 -18.30 0.68 18.25
C ASN A 139 -19.23 0.71 17.03
N TYR A 140 -20.37 0.05 17.14
CA TYR A 140 -21.46 0.13 16.17
C TYR A 140 -22.33 1.34 16.48
N THR A 141 -22.68 2.10 15.45
CA THR A 141 -23.67 3.18 15.52
C THR A 141 -24.97 2.73 14.89
N HIS A 142 -26.07 2.79 15.63
CA HIS A 142 -27.41 2.47 15.13
C HIS A 142 -28.38 3.60 15.52
N LEU A 143 -29.45 3.72 14.74
CA LEU A 143 -30.57 4.60 15.06
C LEU A 143 -31.67 3.78 15.70
N ASP A 144 -32.15 4.21 16.85
CA ASP A 144 -33.29 3.59 17.52
C ASP A 144 -34.62 4.06 16.91
N SER A 145 -35.74 3.50 17.40
CA SER A 145 -37.09 3.84 16.93
C SER A 145 -37.40 5.33 17.02
N ASP A 146 -36.78 6.01 17.98
CA ASP A 146 -36.97 7.44 18.25
C ASP A 146 -36.01 8.33 17.43
N LEU A 147 -35.29 7.75 16.45
CA LEU A 147 -34.25 8.41 15.64
C LEU A 147 -33.06 8.94 16.47
N GLU A 148 -32.90 8.42 17.69
CA GLU A 148 -31.73 8.69 18.52
C GLU A 148 -30.56 7.79 18.11
N MET A 149 -29.35 8.34 18.11
CA MET A 149 -28.14 7.62 17.72
C MET A 149 -27.54 6.91 18.93
N HIS A 150 -27.55 5.57 18.91
CA HIS A 150 -26.97 4.73 19.94
C HIS A 150 -25.66 4.11 19.50
N ILE A 151 -24.77 3.92 20.49
CA ILE A 151 -23.42 3.40 20.30
C ILE A 151 -23.28 2.13 21.12
N THR A 152 -23.10 0.98 20.46
CA THR A 152 -22.84 -0.31 21.13
C THR A 152 -21.41 -0.77 20.87
N PRO A 153 -20.66 -1.15 21.92
CA PRO A 153 -19.29 -1.64 21.75
C PRO A 153 -19.29 -3.05 21.16
N CYS A 154 -18.23 -3.40 20.45
CA CYS A 154 -18.01 -4.76 20.00
C CYS A 154 -17.68 -5.68 21.19
N GLU A 155 -18.40 -6.80 21.28
CA GLU A 155 -18.27 -7.76 22.39
C GLU A 155 -17.09 -8.75 22.21
N ASN A 156 -16.41 -8.73 21.05
CA ASN A 156 -15.30 -9.65 20.80
C ASN A 156 -14.11 -9.34 21.71
N THR A 157 -13.63 -10.39 22.40
CA THR A 157 -12.52 -10.32 23.36
C THR A 157 -11.16 -10.76 22.78
N CYS A 158 -11.15 -11.31 21.57
CA CYS A 158 -9.95 -11.74 20.87
C CYS A 158 -9.49 -10.63 19.93
N VAL A 159 -8.44 -9.90 20.31
CA VAL A 159 -8.06 -8.63 19.67
C VAL A 159 -6.59 -8.55 19.26
N ILE A 160 -6.32 -7.69 18.28
CA ILE A 160 -5.00 -7.37 17.73
C ILE A 160 -4.74 -5.88 17.94
N VAL A 161 -3.52 -5.52 18.32
CA VAL A 161 -3.09 -4.10 18.41
C VAL A 161 -2.86 -3.53 17.01
N HIS A 162 -3.54 -2.43 16.70
CA HIS A 162 -3.30 -1.63 15.51
C HIS A 162 -2.00 -0.83 15.68
N ALA A 163 -1.00 -1.11 14.86
CA ALA A 163 0.37 -0.62 15.04
C ALA A 163 0.48 0.91 15.14
N GLU A 164 -0.30 1.65 14.34
CA GLU A 164 -0.19 3.10 14.23
C GLU A 164 -1.01 3.86 15.28
N THR A 165 -2.07 3.26 15.82
CA THR A 165 -2.98 3.93 16.77
C THR A 165 -2.88 3.37 18.17
N SER A 166 -2.18 2.23 18.34
CA SER A 166 -2.13 1.44 19.57
C SER A 166 -3.49 1.00 20.11
N LYS A 167 -4.55 1.10 19.30
CA LYS A 167 -5.91 0.62 19.66
C LYS A 167 -6.06 -0.86 19.35
N MET A 168 -6.92 -1.55 20.09
CA MET A 168 -7.14 -2.99 19.95
C MET A 168 -8.41 -3.26 19.12
N TYR A 169 -8.34 -4.17 18.14
CA TYR A 169 -9.50 -4.54 17.32
C TYR A 169 -9.55 -6.04 17.09
N CYS A 170 -10.74 -6.62 17.05
CA CYS A 170 -10.90 -8.03 16.68
C CYS A 170 -10.59 -8.25 15.19
N VAL A 171 -10.49 -9.52 14.78
CA VAL A 171 -10.22 -9.90 13.37
C VAL A 171 -11.21 -9.27 12.39
N LEU A 172 -12.47 -9.15 12.79
CA LEU A 172 -13.53 -8.59 11.95
C LEU A 172 -13.35 -7.07 11.73
N HIS A 173 -12.85 -6.34 12.73
CA HIS A 173 -12.79 -4.88 12.70
C HIS A 173 -11.39 -4.30 12.44
N ILE A 174 -10.32 -5.09 12.50
CA ILE A 174 -8.95 -4.58 12.30
C ILE A 174 -8.75 -3.98 10.89
N GLN A 175 -9.42 -4.52 9.87
CA GLN A 175 -9.35 -3.99 8.51
C GLN A 175 -10.09 -2.67 8.36
N GLU A 176 -11.24 -2.55 9.02
CA GLU A 176 -12.01 -1.31 9.05
C GLU A 176 -11.26 -0.20 9.79
N ALA A 177 -10.66 -0.53 10.94
CA ALA A 177 -9.79 0.38 11.66
C ALA A 177 -8.62 0.91 10.81
N LYS A 178 -7.94 0.02 10.06
CA LYS A 178 -6.88 0.39 9.12
C LYS A 178 -7.38 1.34 8.03
N LYS A 179 -8.58 1.09 7.50
CA LYS A 179 -9.22 1.94 6.49
C LYS A 179 -9.53 3.33 7.05
N LEU A 180 -10.14 3.42 8.24
CA LEU A 180 -10.47 4.68 8.90
C LEU A 180 -9.23 5.52 9.21
N TYR A 181 -8.16 4.89 9.71
CA TYR A 181 -6.89 5.56 9.97
C TYR A 181 -6.31 6.22 8.70
N ARG A 182 -6.30 5.49 7.58
CA ARG A 182 -5.84 6.04 6.28
C ARG A 182 -6.68 7.22 5.80
N ILE A 183 -7.99 7.19 6.04
CA ILE A 183 -8.88 8.30 5.69
C ILE A 183 -8.56 9.53 6.55
N GLN A 184 -8.37 9.35 7.86
CA GLN A 184 -8.01 10.42 8.78
C GLN A 184 -6.66 11.07 8.42
N GLU A 185 -5.64 10.28 8.11
CA GLU A 185 -4.34 10.82 7.69
C GLU A 185 -4.43 11.64 6.40
N LYS A 186 -5.19 11.15 5.40
CA LYS A 186 -5.44 11.91 4.17
C LYS A 186 -6.22 13.20 4.43
N ALA A 187 -7.15 13.21 5.39
CA ALA A 187 -7.88 14.42 5.77
C ALA A 187 -6.93 15.45 6.41
N LYS A 188 -6.11 15.02 7.39
CA LYS A 188 -5.09 15.88 8.02
C LYS A 188 -4.12 16.47 6.99
N GLU A 189 -3.68 15.69 6.01
CA GLU A 189 -2.80 16.17 4.95
C GLU A 189 -3.48 17.25 4.08
N LYS A 190 -4.75 17.04 3.72
CA LYS A 190 -5.55 18.02 2.98
C LYS A 190 -5.74 19.32 3.78
N ASP A 191 -6.08 19.21 5.05
CA ASP A 191 -6.28 20.36 5.94
C ASP A 191 -4.98 21.15 6.11
N ALA A 192 -3.84 20.47 6.30
CA ALA A 192 -2.53 21.10 6.36
C ALA A 192 -2.18 21.84 5.04
N LYS A 193 -2.48 21.24 3.88
CA LYS A 193 -2.29 21.89 2.57
C LYS A 193 -3.18 23.11 2.39
N GLN A 194 -4.45 23.05 2.83
CA GLN A 194 -5.37 24.19 2.77
C GLN A 194 -4.92 25.32 3.69
N LYS A 195 -4.49 25.01 4.91
CA LYS A 195 -3.98 25.99 5.87
C LYS A 195 -2.75 26.73 5.32
N LYS A 196 -1.78 26.00 4.75
CA LYS A 196 -0.60 26.61 4.10
C LYS A 196 -1.00 27.55 2.94
N LYS A 197 -1.93 27.13 2.08
CA LYS A 197 -2.44 27.98 0.99
C LYS A 197 -3.15 29.24 1.49
N ALA A 198 -3.90 29.14 2.59
CA ALA A 198 -4.58 30.28 3.20
C ALA A 198 -3.58 31.27 3.79
N GLU A 199 -2.57 30.78 4.52
CA GLU A 199 -1.48 31.59 5.08
C GLU A 199 -0.67 32.31 3.99
N GLU A 200 -0.35 31.63 2.88
CA GLU A 200 0.36 32.22 1.74
C GLU A 200 -0.47 33.33 1.05
N LYS A 201 -1.76 33.08 0.82
CA LYS A 201 -2.68 34.10 0.27
C LYS A 201 -2.78 35.32 1.18
N GLN A 202 -2.79 35.12 2.49
CA GLN A 202 -2.83 36.21 3.46
C GLN A 202 -1.55 37.05 3.40
N LYS A 203 -0.37 36.43 3.38
CA LYS A 203 0.92 37.12 3.23
C LYS A 203 1.00 37.97 1.96
N ILE A 204 0.57 37.41 0.81
CA ILE A 204 0.52 38.15 -0.45
C ILE A 204 -0.43 39.35 -0.37
N LYS A 205 -1.57 39.21 0.31
CA LYS A 205 -2.54 40.31 0.50
C LYS A 205 -1.96 41.42 1.36
N GLU A 206 -1.27 41.08 2.44
CA GLU A 206 -0.61 42.03 3.34
C GLU A 206 0.53 42.77 2.62
N GLU A 207 1.35 42.08 1.83
CA GLU A 207 2.43 42.69 1.05
C GLU A 207 1.90 43.65 -0.02
N LYS A 208 0.83 43.28 -0.74
CA LYS A 208 0.15 44.16 -1.70
C LYS A 208 -0.43 45.41 -1.04
N LEU A 209 -0.90 45.31 0.22
CA LEU A 209 -1.43 46.46 0.95
C LEU A 209 -0.29 47.44 1.30
N LYS A 210 0.84 46.93 1.80
CA LYS A 210 2.04 47.74 2.09
C LYS A 210 2.55 48.48 0.85
N LEU A 211 2.68 47.77 -0.28
CA LEU A 211 3.09 48.37 -1.56
C LEU A 211 2.15 49.52 -2.00
N LYS A 212 0.83 49.35 -1.82
CA LYS A 212 -0.15 50.41 -2.15
C LYS A 212 0.00 51.62 -1.24
N GLU A 213 0.26 51.43 0.05
CA GLU A 213 0.49 52.52 1.00
C GLU A 213 1.79 53.28 0.68
N ASP A 214 2.86 52.56 0.37
CA ASP A 214 4.14 53.18 0.03
C ASP A 214 4.07 53.93 -1.31
N THR A 215 3.37 53.38 -2.30
CA THR A 215 3.12 54.08 -3.58
C THR A 215 2.32 55.38 -3.36
N LYS A 216 1.31 55.36 -2.46
CA LYS A 216 0.56 56.58 -2.10
C LYS A 216 1.47 57.62 -1.44
N LYS A 217 2.39 57.21 -0.54
CA LYS A 217 3.35 58.13 0.10
C LYS A 217 4.30 58.77 -0.92
N ILE A 218 4.86 57.97 -1.83
CA ILE A 218 5.75 58.44 -2.91
C ILE A 218 5.02 59.45 -3.81
N ASN A 219 3.80 59.11 -4.25
CA ASN A 219 3.00 60.00 -5.11
C ASN A 219 2.60 61.30 -4.39
N MET A 220 2.44 61.28 -3.06
CA MET A 220 2.14 62.47 -2.26
C MET A 220 3.36 63.38 -2.05
N GLN A 221 4.59 62.84 -2.07
CA GLN A 221 5.84 63.60 -2.01
C GLN A 221 6.20 64.22 -3.38
N HIS A 222 6.06 63.47 -4.48
CA HIS A 222 6.40 63.97 -5.81
C HIS A 222 5.40 64.99 -6.36
N ASN A 223 4.16 65.06 -5.87
CA ASN A 223 3.16 66.01 -6.38
C ASN A 223 3.27 67.45 -5.82
N ARG A 224 4.34 67.80 -5.10
CA ARG A 224 4.49 69.13 -4.50
C ARG A 224 5.41 70.01 -5.35
N CYS A 225 5.08 71.29 -5.42
CA CYS A 225 5.92 72.29 -6.07
C CYS A 225 7.32 72.33 -5.43
N GLY A 226 8.37 72.25 -6.25
CA GLY A 226 9.77 72.30 -5.83
C GLY A 226 10.27 73.69 -5.41
N TYR A 227 9.44 74.73 -5.48
CA TYR A 227 9.82 76.08 -5.08
C TYR A 227 9.94 76.20 -3.55
N MET A 228 11.07 76.73 -3.08
CA MET A 228 11.31 77.05 -1.68
C MET A 228 10.86 78.49 -1.40
N LEU A 229 10.00 78.68 -0.40
CA LEU A 229 9.45 79.99 -0.07
C LEU A 229 10.55 80.92 0.44
N THR A 230 10.73 82.09 -0.19
CA THR A 230 11.80 83.04 0.14
C THR A 230 11.36 84.13 1.12
N THR A 231 10.06 84.26 1.39
CA THR A 231 9.47 85.32 2.22
C THR A 231 8.33 84.80 3.11
N GLY A 232 7.97 85.58 4.14
CA GLY A 232 6.86 85.27 5.06
C GLY A 232 7.19 84.27 6.18
N PRO A 233 6.19 83.92 7.02
CA PRO A 233 6.37 83.04 8.19
C PRO A 233 6.88 81.63 7.86
N ASN A 234 6.71 81.21 6.60
CA ASN A 234 7.09 79.88 6.11
C ASN A 234 8.37 79.93 5.25
N LYS A 235 9.19 80.98 5.37
CA LYS A 235 10.46 81.10 4.64
C LYS A 235 11.36 79.89 4.88
N GLY A 236 11.96 79.36 3.82
CA GLY A 236 12.80 78.17 3.86
C GLY A 236 12.03 76.84 3.82
N THR A 237 10.70 76.86 3.73
CA THR A 237 9.89 75.64 3.56
C THR A 237 9.45 75.45 2.10
N GLN A 238 9.23 74.19 1.69
CA GLN A 238 8.76 73.84 0.35
C GLN A 238 7.30 74.28 0.14
N CYS A 239 7.00 74.81 -1.05
CA CYS A 239 5.64 75.16 -1.44
C CYS A 239 4.69 73.96 -1.35
N LYS A 240 3.58 74.14 -0.63
CA LYS A 240 2.57 73.08 -0.41
C LYS A 240 1.62 72.87 -1.61
N ASN A 241 1.67 73.72 -2.63
CA ASN A 241 0.80 73.62 -3.79
C ASN A 241 1.19 72.47 -4.72
N LYS A 242 0.20 71.90 -5.41
CA LYS A 242 0.40 70.82 -6.39
C LYS A 242 1.30 71.29 -7.54
N GLN A 243 2.32 70.50 -7.89
CA GLN A 243 3.11 70.76 -9.09
C GLN A 243 2.25 70.63 -10.35
N LEU A 244 2.54 71.42 -11.37
CA LEU A 244 1.88 71.38 -12.68
C LEU A 244 2.89 71.01 -13.76
N GLU A 245 3.84 71.90 -14.03
CA GLU A 245 4.81 71.79 -15.11
C GLU A 245 6.17 72.29 -14.60
N ASN A 246 7.29 71.74 -15.10
CA ASN A 246 8.65 72.09 -14.67
C ASN A 246 8.88 72.04 -13.15
N SER A 247 8.23 71.10 -12.44
CA SER A 247 8.28 70.97 -10.97
C SER A 247 7.75 72.20 -10.19
N LEU A 248 7.01 73.10 -10.83
CA LEU A 248 6.43 74.29 -10.20
C LEU A 248 4.89 74.24 -10.20
N CYS A 249 4.25 74.88 -9.21
CA CYS A 249 2.80 75.07 -9.23
C CYS A 249 2.41 76.26 -10.11
N LYS A 250 1.13 76.39 -10.46
CA LYS A 250 0.59 77.51 -11.27
C LYS A 250 1.12 78.88 -10.84
N THR A 251 1.16 79.13 -9.53
CA THR A 251 1.58 80.39 -8.91
C THR A 251 3.08 80.68 -9.06
N HIS A 252 3.92 79.65 -9.09
CA HIS A 252 5.37 79.79 -9.25
C HIS A 252 5.79 79.70 -10.72
N LEU A 253 5.03 79.00 -11.55
CA LEU A 253 5.20 79.00 -13.01
C LEU A 253 5.00 80.40 -13.59
N SER A 254 3.93 81.10 -13.16
CA SER A 254 3.62 82.47 -13.60
C SER A 254 4.60 83.53 -13.07
N LYS A 255 5.44 83.19 -12.08
CA LYS A 255 6.50 84.07 -11.56
C LYS A 255 7.85 83.80 -12.21
N GLY A 256 8.15 82.55 -12.56
CA GLY A 256 9.42 82.15 -13.20
C GLY A 256 9.58 82.67 -14.63
N SER A 257 8.48 82.83 -15.37
CA SER A 257 8.49 83.43 -16.71
C SER A 257 8.85 84.92 -16.76
N ASN A 258 9.02 85.57 -15.60
CA ASN A 258 9.39 86.99 -15.49
C ASN A 258 10.84 87.21 -15.01
N THR A 259 11.66 86.16 -14.86
CA THR A 259 13.01 86.27 -14.27
C THR A 259 14.18 85.91 -15.20
N GLU A 260 13.97 85.77 -16.51
CA GLU A 260 15.08 85.61 -17.48
C GLU A 260 15.71 86.92 -17.97
N ASN A 261 15.22 88.09 -17.54
CA ASN A 261 15.88 89.37 -17.80
C ASN A 261 16.50 89.95 -16.54
N LYS A 262 17.68 89.46 -16.16
CA LYS A 262 18.66 90.18 -15.33
C LYS A 262 20.01 89.45 -15.34
N ILE A 263 20.70 89.54 -16.47
CA ILE A 263 22.15 89.82 -16.55
C ILE A 263 22.31 90.86 -17.64
#